data_AF-A0A8S0YAE6-F1
#
_entry.id   AF-A0A8S0YAE6-F1
#
_cell.length_a   1.000
_cell.length_b   1.000
_cell.length_c   1.000
_cell.angle_alpha   90.00
_cell.angle_beta   90.00
_cell.angle_gamma   90.00
#
_symmetry.space_group_name_H-M   'P 1'
#
loop_
_entity.id
_entity.type
_entity.pdbx_description
1 polymer ?
#
loop_
_entity_poly.entity_id
_entity_poly.type
_entity_poly.pdbx_seq_one_letter_code
_entity_poly.pdbx_strand_id
1 'polypeptide(L)'
;MIEAAIDFPTPGAGGKVDKVNLTQFGRAMKQVGIGMIAAYSPEARGRSERAFATHQGRLPKELALAGIADMEAANRYLRDVYRLAYNAEFAQPPLEEGSAFVPFLGGSLDDILCEQFERTVSKDNCVRFEGLTLQIPSERHRCHYIKAKVHVHRYQDGAVAIFHGSRQWAVYDEQGTYKQLEIKAVA
;
A
#
# COMPACT_ATOMS: atom_id res chain seq x y z
N MET A 1 17.73 -10.56 -1.28
CA MET A 1 18.22 -9.16 -1.30
C MET A 1 17.18 -8.17 -1.83
N ILE A 2 16.27 -8.53 -2.75
CA ILE A 2 15.27 -7.60 -3.32
C ILE A 2 14.09 -7.32 -2.34
N GLU A 3 13.71 -8.30 -1.52
CA GLU A 3 12.51 -8.23 -0.66
C GLU A 3 12.66 -7.27 0.53
N ALA A 4 13.83 -7.22 1.17
CA ALA A 4 14.07 -6.35 2.32
C ALA A 4 14.05 -4.85 1.98
N ALA A 5 14.28 -4.48 0.71
CA ALA A 5 14.34 -3.10 0.26
C ALA A 5 12.96 -2.44 0.15
N ILE A 6 11.89 -3.23 -0.02
CA ILE A 6 10.50 -2.74 -0.04
C ILE A 6 10.04 -2.43 1.38
N ASP A 7 10.44 -3.26 2.35
CA ASP A 7 10.00 -3.16 3.74
C ASP A 7 10.81 -2.14 4.55
N PHE A 8 12.13 -2.08 4.32
CA PHE A 8 13.03 -1.20 5.04
C PHE A 8 14.06 -0.56 4.12
N PRO A 9 14.40 0.73 4.28
CA PRO A 9 15.57 1.27 3.60
C PRO A 9 16.81 0.57 4.17
N THR A 10 17.60 0.03 3.25
CA THR A 10 18.89 -0.59 3.58
C THR A 10 19.98 0.29 2.97
N PRO A 11 20.75 1.06 3.78
CA PRO A 11 21.73 2.03 3.26
C PRO A 11 22.87 1.42 2.44
N GLY A 12 23.08 0.11 2.53
CA GLY A 12 24.06 -0.64 1.73
C GLY A 12 23.74 -2.14 1.69
N ALA A 13 24.18 -2.82 0.64
CA ALA A 13 23.94 -4.26 0.46
C ALA A 13 24.44 -5.07 1.68
N GLY A 14 23.55 -5.82 2.33
CA GLY A 14 23.87 -6.63 3.52
C GLY A 14 23.92 -5.86 4.85
N GLY A 15 23.57 -4.57 4.86
CA GLY A 15 23.49 -3.76 6.08
C GLY A 15 22.28 -4.07 6.97
N LYS A 16 22.31 -3.57 8.21
CA LYS A 16 21.14 -3.61 9.11
C LYS A 16 20.02 -2.73 8.56
N VAL A 17 18.78 -3.21 8.66
CA VAL A 17 17.60 -2.42 8.28
C VAL A 17 17.49 -1.15 9.11
N ASP A 18 17.23 -0.02 8.46
CA ASP A 18 16.89 1.22 9.14
C ASP A 18 15.44 1.14 9.65
N LYS A 19 15.27 1.24 10.97
CA LYS A 19 13.96 1.21 11.63
C LYS A 19 13.40 2.61 11.90
N VAL A 20 14.20 3.65 11.63
CA VAL A 20 13.86 5.06 11.89
C VAL A 20 13.30 5.69 10.62
N ASN A 21 13.99 5.54 9.49
CA ASN A 21 13.46 5.96 8.19
C ASN A 21 12.64 4.81 7.62
N LEU A 22 11.32 4.93 7.55
CA LEU A 22 10.46 3.89 7.02
C LEU A 22 10.19 4.10 5.53
N THR A 23 10.06 3.01 4.77
CA THR A 23 9.51 3.06 3.41
C THR A 23 8.01 3.39 3.48
N GLN A 24 7.37 3.65 2.32
CA GLN A 24 5.92 3.82 2.26
C GLN A 24 5.18 2.60 2.84
N PHE A 25 5.66 1.40 2.54
CA PHE A 25 5.14 0.16 3.10
C PHE A 25 5.37 0.07 4.61
N GLY A 26 6.59 0.34 5.08
CA GLY A 26 6.91 0.33 6.51
C GLY A 26 6.08 1.33 7.32
N ARG A 27 5.83 2.53 6.78
CA ARG A 27 4.93 3.53 7.38
C ARG A 27 3.50 2.96 7.47
N ALA A 28 2.98 2.40 6.39
CA ALA A 28 1.65 1.85 6.34
C ALA A 28 1.45 0.70 7.34
N MET A 29 2.38 -0.27 7.38
CA MET A 29 2.34 -1.38 8.34
C MET A 29 2.34 -0.88 9.79
N LYS A 30 3.19 0.12 10.10
CA LYS A 30 3.20 0.75 11.42
C LYS A 30 1.88 1.42 11.78
N GLN A 31 1.21 2.09 10.84
CA GLN A 31 -0.09 2.72 11.03
C GLN A 31 -1.21 1.70 11.27
N VAL A 32 -1.14 0.52 10.65
CA VAL A 32 -2.08 -0.60 10.90
C VAL A 32 -1.78 -1.31 12.24
N GLY A 33 -0.63 -1.03 12.87
CA GLY A 33 -0.20 -1.69 14.11
C GLY A 33 0.54 -3.01 13.87
N ILE A 34 1.03 -3.24 12.66
CA ILE A 34 1.78 -4.44 12.28
C ILE A 34 3.27 -4.21 12.55
N GLY A 35 3.83 -5.02 13.46
CA GLY A 35 5.26 -5.05 13.72
C GLY A 35 6.02 -5.80 12.64
N MET A 36 6.80 -5.09 11.83
CA MET A 36 7.63 -5.73 10.80
C MET A 36 8.87 -6.38 11.42
N ILE A 37 9.04 -7.68 11.17
CA ILE A 37 10.19 -8.47 11.64
C ILE A 37 11.05 -8.82 10.43
N ALA A 38 12.26 -8.26 10.37
CA ALA A 38 13.21 -8.59 9.32
C ALA A 38 13.73 -10.03 9.50
N ALA A 39 13.49 -10.88 8.51
CA ALA A 39 13.99 -12.25 8.47
C ALA A 39 15.44 -12.27 7.98
N TYR A 40 16.39 -12.38 8.92
CA TYR A 40 17.82 -12.47 8.61
C TYR A 40 18.34 -13.92 8.51
N SER A 41 17.50 -14.92 8.76
CA SER A 41 17.93 -16.32 8.79
C SER A 41 17.19 -17.19 7.75
N PRO A 42 17.84 -18.21 7.19
CA PRO A 42 17.21 -19.21 6.33
C PRO A 42 16.03 -19.92 7.00
N GLU A 43 16.06 -20.13 8.32
CA GLU A 43 14.98 -20.78 9.06
C GLU A 43 13.70 -19.93 9.09
N ALA A 44 13.85 -18.60 9.16
CA ALA A 44 12.74 -17.66 9.07
C ALA A 44 12.15 -17.56 7.65
N ARG A 45 12.92 -17.94 6.63
CA ARG A 45 12.61 -17.70 5.20
C ARG A 45 12.31 -18.98 4.41
N GLY A 46 12.76 -20.14 4.88
CA GLY A 46 12.77 -21.38 4.10
C GLY A 46 11.38 -21.95 3.78
N ARG A 47 10.37 -21.68 4.62
CA ARG A 47 8.98 -22.08 4.31
C ARG A 47 8.38 -21.25 3.18
N SER A 48 8.52 -19.93 3.22
CA SER A 48 8.01 -19.06 2.17
C SER A 48 8.75 -19.29 0.85
N GLU A 49 10.08 -19.46 0.88
CA GLU A 49 10.86 -19.74 -0.33
C GLU A 49 10.47 -21.04 -1.03
N ARG A 50 10.21 -22.12 -0.28
CA ARG A 50 9.72 -23.38 -0.87
C ARG A 50 8.34 -23.22 -1.50
N ALA A 51 7.44 -22.48 -0.85
CA ALA A 51 6.13 -22.17 -1.41
C ALA A 51 6.28 -21.35 -2.71
N PHE A 52 7.10 -20.29 -2.70
CA PHE A 52 7.37 -19.47 -3.87
C PHE A 52 7.99 -20.24 -5.02
N ALA A 53 8.97 -21.11 -4.75
CA ALA A 53 9.57 -21.97 -5.79
C ALA A 53 8.52 -22.89 -6.43
N THR A 54 7.59 -23.42 -5.62
CA THR A 54 6.48 -24.24 -6.12
C THR A 54 5.56 -23.43 -7.03
N HIS A 55 5.16 -22.23 -6.61
CA HIS A 55 4.31 -21.35 -7.42
C HIS A 55 5.01 -20.95 -8.73
N GLN A 56 6.26 -20.49 -8.67
CA GLN A 56 7.03 -20.08 -9.86
C GLN A 56 7.28 -21.24 -10.82
N GLY A 57 7.41 -22.47 -10.33
CA GLY A 57 7.62 -23.65 -11.16
C GLY A 57 6.35 -24.22 -11.79
N ARG A 58 5.24 -24.27 -11.04
CA ARG A 58 3.97 -24.90 -11.47
C ARG A 58 3.05 -23.93 -12.20
N LEU A 59 2.82 -22.74 -11.64
CA LEU A 59 1.78 -21.83 -12.11
C LEU A 59 1.93 -21.47 -13.60
N PRO A 60 3.12 -21.13 -14.12
CA PRO A 60 3.27 -20.83 -15.56
C PRO A 60 2.91 -22.03 -16.46
N LYS A 61 3.22 -23.25 -16.02
CA LYS A 61 2.92 -24.48 -16.78
C LYS A 61 1.44 -24.80 -16.77
N GLU A 62 0.79 -24.59 -15.63
CA GLU A 62 -0.66 -24.80 -15.48
C GLU A 62 -1.47 -23.77 -16.29
N LEU A 63 -1.06 -22.49 -16.27
CA LEU A 63 -1.66 -21.47 -17.12
C LEU A 63 -1.50 -21.79 -18.61
N ALA A 64 -0.30 -22.26 -19.02
CA ALA A 64 -0.05 -22.69 -20.39
C ALA A 64 -0.90 -23.92 -20.79
N LEU A 65 -1.04 -24.90 -19.90
CA LEU A 65 -1.88 -26.07 -20.11
C LEU A 65 -3.37 -25.71 -20.25
N ALA A 66 -3.83 -24.72 -19.49
CA ALA A 66 -5.19 -24.20 -19.56
C ALA A 66 -5.42 -23.24 -20.76
N GLY A 67 -4.38 -22.94 -21.54
CA GLY A 67 -4.46 -22.02 -22.69
C GLY A 67 -4.73 -20.56 -22.30
N ILE A 68 -4.37 -20.15 -21.08
CA ILE A 68 -4.64 -18.81 -20.56
C ILE A 68 -3.54 -17.84 -21.00
N ALA A 69 -3.94 -16.76 -21.67
CA ALA A 69 -3.01 -15.73 -22.19
C ALA A 69 -3.34 -14.30 -21.73
N ASP A 70 -4.43 -14.09 -21.01
CA ASP A 70 -4.84 -12.78 -20.51
C ASP A 70 -4.91 -12.73 -18.97
N MET A 71 -4.74 -11.53 -18.43
CA MET A 71 -4.68 -11.29 -16.99
C MET A 71 -5.99 -11.63 -16.28
N GLU A 72 -7.13 -11.37 -16.91
CA GLU A 72 -8.44 -11.58 -16.29
C GLU A 72 -8.73 -13.07 -16.13
N ALA A 73 -8.49 -13.86 -17.16
CA ALA A 73 -8.58 -15.31 -17.13
C ALA A 73 -7.57 -15.93 -16.15
N ALA A 74 -6.34 -15.41 -16.09
CA ALA A 74 -5.36 -15.86 -15.10
C ALA A 74 -5.84 -15.62 -13.66
N ASN A 75 -6.38 -14.44 -13.37
CA ASN A 75 -6.93 -14.11 -12.05
C ASN A 75 -8.11 -15.02 -11.67
N ARG A 76 -9.01 -15.32 -12.62
CA ARG A 76 -10.10 -16.29 -12.39
C ARG A 76 -9.55 -17.68 -12.09
N TYR A 77 -8.61 -18.17 -12.91
CA TYR A 77 -7.99 -19.48 -12.72
C TYR A 77 -7.29 -19.61 -11.36
N LEU A 78 -6.57 -18.57 -10.94
CA LEU A 78 -5.90 -18.52 -9.65
C LEU A 78 -6.88 -18.68 -8.48
N ARG A 79 -8.00 -17.94 -8.53
CA ARG A 79 -9.00 -17.90 -7.48
C ARG A 79 -9.81 -19.20 -7.40
N ASP A 80 -10.21 -19.70 -8.56
CA ASP A 80 -11.27 -20.70 -8.69
C ASP A 80 -10.73 -22.13 -8.86
N VAL A 81 -9.47 -22.28 -9.31
CA VAL A 81 -8.85 -23.59 -9.58
C VAL A 81 -7.55 -23.76 -8.81
N TYR A 82 -6.54 -22.96 -9.13
CA TYR A 82 -5.16 -23.17 -8.66
C TYR A 82 -5.06 -23.12 -7.12
N ARG A 83 -5.63 -22.08 -6.48
CA ARG A 83 -5.57 -21.92 -5.02
C ARG A 83 -6.22 -23.10 -4.30
N LEU A 84 -7.33 -23.62 -4.82
CA LEU A 84 -8.03 -24.75 -4.21
C LEU A 84 -7.20 -26.04 -4.34
N ALA A 85 -6.68 -26.32 -5.54
CA ALA A 85 -5.83 -27.49 -5.77
C ALA A 85 -4.53 -27.44 -4.95
N TYR A 86 -3.88 -26.27 -4.92
CA TYR A 86 -2.68 -26.05 -4.12
C TYR A 86 -2.93 -26.27 -2.62
N ASN A 87 -4.02 -25.70 -2.08
CA ASN A 87 -4.35 -25.89 -0.68
C ASN A 87 -4.73 -27.34 -0.35
N ALA A 88 -5.37 -28.06 -1.28
CA ALA A 88 -5.68 -29.48 -1.07
C ALA A 88 -4.41 -30.35 -0.97
N GLU A 89 -3.33 -29.97 -1.66
CA GLU A 89 -2.06 -30.73 -1.66
C GLU A 89 -1.12 -30.30 -0.52
N PHE A 90 -1.05 -29.00 -0.22
CA PHE A 90 0.00 -28.46 0.64
C PHE A 90 -0.49 -27.84 1.95
N ALA A 91 -1.78 -27.54 2.11
CA ALA A 91 -2.27 -26.93 3.35
C ALA A 91 -2.17 -27.92 4.51
N GLN A 92 -1.75 -27.41 5.66
CA GLN A 92 -1.74 -28.15 6.92
C GLN A 92 -2.75 -27.51 7.87
N PRO A 93 -3.53 -28.30 8.62
CA PRO A 93 -4.43 -27.75 9.62
C PRO A 93 -3.63 -27.01 10.70
N PRO A 94 -4.18 -25.92 11.25
CA PRO A 94 -3.56 -25.23 12.38
C PRO A 94 -3.51 -26.17 13.61
N LEU A 95 -2.52 -25.96 14.47
CA LEU A 95 -2.38 -26.73 15.71
C LEU A 95 -3.48 -26.39 16.72
N GLU A 96 -3.93 -25.14 16.73
CA GLU A 96 -4.98 -24.62 17.61
C GLU A 96 -6.16 -24.12 16.78
N GLU A 97 -7.37 -24.40 17.25
CA GLU A 97 -8.59 -23.88 16.65
C GLU A 97 -8.84 -22.45 17.11
N GLY A 98 -9.23 -21.57 16.17
CA GLY A 98 -9.54 -20.18 16.44
C GLY A 98 -8.79 -19.21 15.55
N SER A 99 -9.14 -17.93 15.68
CA SER A 99 -8.50 -16.84 14.95
C SER A 99 -7.55 -16.10 15.88
N ALA A 100 -6.29 -15.97 15.48
CA ALA A 100 -5.32 -15.07 16.13
C ALA A 100 -5.43 -13.62 15.62
N PHE A 101 -6.35 -13.33 14.71
CA PHE A 101 -6.53 -12.00 14.14
C PHE A 101 -7.34 -11.10 15.06
N VAL A 102 -6.91 -9.84 15.18
CA VAL A 102 -7.62 -8.79 15.90
C VAL A 102 -8.35 -7.91 14.87
N PRO A 103 -9.62 -7.52 15.11
CA PRO A 103 -10.32 -6.57 14.26
C PRO A 103 -9.55 -5.26 14.15
N PHE A 104 -9.44 -4.73 12.94
CA PHE A 104 -8.84 -3.42 12.72
C PHE A 104 -9.84 -2.32 13.13
N LEU A 105 -9.46 -1.53 14.14
CA LEU A 105 -10.27 -0.43 14.67
C LEU A 105 -9.72 0.95 14.29
N GLY A 106 -8.81 1.01 13.31
CA GLY A 106 -8.17 2.26 12.88
C GLY A 106 -8.99 3.06 11.87
N GLY A 107 -8.37 4.12 11.34
CA GLY A 107 -8.96 4.98 10.32
C GLY A 107 -9.11 4.31 8.95
N SER A 108 -9.35 5.11 7.91
CA SER A 108 -9.45 4.64 6.53
C SER A 108 -8.20 3.86 6.11
N LEU A 109 -8.38 2.59 5.69
CA LEU A 109 -7.28 1.78 5.15
C LEU A 109 -6.73 2.39 3.86
N ASP A 110 -7.56 3.04 3.04
CA ASP A 110 -7.12 3.67 1.79
C ASP A 110 -6.16 4.84 2.07
N ASP A 111 -6.40 5.59 3.15
CA ASP A 111 -5.50 6.68 3.58
C ASP A 111 -4.21 6.16 4.23
N ILE A 112 -4.20 4.92 4.70
CA ILE A 112 -3.03 4.27 5.29
C ILE A 112 -2.20 3.53 4.23
N LEU A 113 -2.86 2.82 3.31
CA LEU A 113 -2.29 1.97 2.27
C LEU A 113 -2.10 2.72 0.93
N CYS A 114 -1.85 4.03 1.02
CA CYS A 114 -1.49 4.88 -0.12
C CYS A 114 -0.03 5.35 -0.04
N GLU A 115 0.48 5.98 -1.09
CA GLU A 115 1.77 6.65 -1.01
C GLU A 115 1.60 8.05 -0.40
N GLN A 116 2.44 8.43 0.56
CA GLN A 116 2.34 9.75 1.20
C GLN A 116 3.62 10.55 1.02
N PHE A 117 3.47 11.81 0.64
CA PHE A 117 4.58 12.70 0.34
C PHE A 117 4.44 14.02 1.08
N GLU A 118 5.44 14.38 1.90
CA GLU A 118 5.47 15.72 2.48
C GLU A 118 5.78 16.75 1.39
N ARG A 119 4.94 17.78 1.29
CA ARG A 119 5.12 18.92 0.38
C ARG A 119 4.88 20.22 1.11
N THR A 120 5.42 21.31 0.57
CA THR A 120 5.21 22.66 1.09
C THR A 120 4.32 23.44 0.14
N VAL A 121 3.33 24.13 0.70
CA VAL A 121 2.41 24.98 -0.08
C VAL A 121 3.15 26.21 -0.60
N SER A 122 3.04 26.44 -1.90
CA SER A 122 3.65 27.55 -2.63
C SER A 122 2.92 28.88 -2.36
N LYS A 123 3.50 30.00 -2.82
CA LYS A 123 2.95 31.36 -2.58
C LYS A 123 1.59 31.61 -3.25
N ASP A 124 1.29 30.84 -4.28
CA ASP A 124 0.02 30.80 -5.02
C ASP A 124 -1.04 29.88 -4.34
N ASN A 125 -0.77 29.39 -3.13
CA ASN A 125 -1.63 28.45 -2.40
C ASN A 125 -1.81 27.10 -3.13
N CYS A 126 -0.82 26.72 -3.95
CA CYS A 126 -0.78 25.44 -4.66
C CYS A 126 0.26 24.48 -4.07
N VAL A 127 0.04 23.19 -4.31
CA VAL A 127 1.01 22.13 -4.08
C VAL A 127 1.45 21.57 -5.43
N ARG A 128 2.76 21.57 -5.70
CA ARG A 128 3.32 20.94 -6.89
C ARG A 128 3.67 19.48 -6.59
N PHE A 129 3.17 18.57 -7.41
CA PHE A 129 3.39 17.14 -7.25
C PHE A 129 3.45 16.47 -8.62
N GLU A 130 4.62 15.90 -8.97
CA GLU A 130 4.82 15.12 -10.20
C GLU A 130 4.30 15.78 -11.50
N GLY A 131 4.53 17.09 -11.65
CA GLY A 131 4.08 17.85 -12.83
C GLY A 131 2.66 18.42 -12.69
N LEU A 132 1.90 18.00 -11.70
CA LEU A 132 0.59 18.56 -11.35
C LEU A 132 0.74 19.81 -10.47
N THR A 133 -0.18 20.75 -10.66
CA THR A 133 -0.35 21.93 -9.79
C THR A 133 -1.72 21.84 -9.13
N LEU A 134 -1.73 21.46 -7.84
CA LEU A 134 -2.93 21.19 -7.07
C LEU A 134 -3.30 22.42 -6.24
N GLN A 135 -4.37 23.11 -6.63
CA GLN A 135 -4.83 24.35 -5.98
C GLN A 135 -5.62 24.06 -4.71
N ILE A 136 -5.12 24.47 -3.54
CA ILE A 136 -5.86 24.30 -2.29
C ILE A 136 -7.09 25.23 -2.29
N PRO A 137 -8.31 24.70 -2.10
CA PRO A 137 -9.52 25.53 -1.99
C PRO A 137 -9.41 26.52 -0.82
N SER A 138 -9.96 27.72 -1.00
CA SER A 138 -10.02 28.73 0.06
C SER A 138 -11.01 28.31 1.16
N GLU A 139 -10.59 28.38 2.42
CA GLU A 139 -11.46 28.11 3.58
C GLU A 139 -11.85 29.41 4.30
N ARG A 140 -13.07 29.44 4.84
CA ARG A 140 -13.63 30.63 5.51
C ARG A 140 -12.80 31.12 6.71
N HIS A 141 -12.05 30.22 7.34
CA HIS A 141 -11.29 30.50 8.57
C HIS A 141 -9.81 30.76 8.34
N ARG A 142 -9.28 30.48 7.15
CA ARG A 142 -7.89 30.74 6.80
C ARG A 142 -7.74 31.02 5.32
N CYS A 143 -7.35 32.25 5.00
CA CYS A 143 -7.30 32.73 3.63
C CYS A 143 -6.20 32.05 2.78
N HIS A 144 -5.13 31.55 3.39
CA HIS A 144 -4.06 30.85 2.69
C HIS A 144 -3.20 29.96 3.60
N TYR A 145 -2.57 28.95 3.00
CA TYR A 145 -1.69 27.98 3.66
C TYR A 145 -0.24 28.07 3.18
N ILE A 146 0.16 29.20 2.62
CA ILE A 146 1.52 29.46 2.14
C ILE A 146 2.56 29.04 3.19
N LYS A 147 3.57 28.26 2.77
CA LYS A 147 4.63 27.64 3.61
C LYS A 147 4.16 26.56 4.59
N ALA A 148 2.88 26.22 4.66
CA ALA A 148 2.43 25.07 5.44
C ALA A 148 3.01 23.77 4.86
N LYS A 149 3.39 22.86 5.75
CA LYS A 149 3.71 21.48 5.39
C LYS A 149 2.42 20.69 5.31
N VAL A 150 2.24 19.98 4.20
CA VAL A 150 1.07 19.15 3.91
C VAL A 150 1.52 17.78 3.45
N HIS A 151 0.65 16.78 3.61
CA HIS A 151 0.86 15.45 3.05
C HIS A 151 0.02 15.31 1.78
N VAL A 152 0.67 14.88 0.70
CA VAL A 152 0.01 14.49 -0.54
C VAL A 152 -0.11 12.98 -0.54
N HIS A 153 -1.33 12.46 -0.58
CA HIS A 153 -1.64 11.05 -0.69
C HIS A 153 -1.86 10.71 -2.16
N ARG A 154 -1.20 9.67 -2.68
CA ARG A 154 -1.47 9.09 -4.01
C ARG A 154 -2.06 7.69 -3.82
N TYR A 155 -3.29 7.51 -4.27
CA TYR A 155 -4.04 6.25 -4.18
C TYR A 155 -3.71 5.31 -5.35
N GLN A 156 -4.16 4.06 -5.27
CA GLN A 156 -3.88 3.03 -6.30
C GLN A 156 -4.54 3.32 -7.65
N ASP A 157 -5.64 4.06 -7.67
CA ASP A 157 -6.34 4.52 -8.87
C ASP A 157 -5.71 5.79 -9.48
N GLY A 158 -4.59 6.27 -8.92
CA GLY A 158 -3.93 7.49 -9.35
C GLY A 158 -4.54 8.78 -8.78
N ALA A 159 -5.66 8.70 -8.05
CA ALA A 159 -6.22 9.88 -7.39
C ALA A 159 -5.25 10.45 -6.36
N VAL A 160 -5.33 11.76 -6.16
CA VAL A 160 -4.43 12.48 -5.26
C VAL A 160 -5.24 13.26 -4.23
N ALA A 161 -4.87 13.17 -2.95
CA ALA A 161 -5.48 13.97 -1.90
C ALA A 161 -4.45 14.82 -1.14
N ILE A 162 -4.88 15.99 -0.68
CA ILE A 162 -4.07 16.88 0.17
C ILE A 162 -4.59 16.82 1.59
N PHE A 163 -3.70 16.47 2.52
CA PHE A 163 -3.93 16.40 3.95
C PHE A 163 -3.10 17.44 4.70
N HIS A 164 -3.69 18.02 5.74
CA HIS A 164 -2.98 18.83 6.72
C HIS A 164 -3.33 18.32 8.13
N GLY A 165 -2.36 17.66 8.75
CA GLY A 165 -2.63 16.83 9.93
C GLY A 165 -3.57 15.68 9.58
N SER A 166 -4.63 15.49 10.36
CA SER A 166 -5.65 14.46 10.13
C SER A 166 -6.76 14.88 9.15
N ARG A 167 -6.75 16.12 8.68
CA ARG A 167 -7.84 16.68 7.87
C ARG A 167 -7.51 16.58 6.39
N GLN A 168 -8.40 15.95 5.63
CA GLN A 168 -8.42 16.00 4.17
C GLN A 168 -9.00 17.34 3.70
N TRP A 169 -8.28 18.07 2.84
CA TRP A 169 -8.72 19.36 2.30
C TRP A 169 -9.25 19.27 0.88
N ALA A 170 -8.63 18.44 0.05
CA ALA A 170 -8.96 18.36 -1.36
C ALA A 170 -8.61 16.99 -1.91
N VAL A 171 -9.40 16.53 -2.88
CA VAL A 171 -9.14 15.32 -3.67
C VAL A 171 -9.12 15.73 -5.13
N TYR A 172 -8.25 15.09 -5.90
CA TYR A 172 -8.05 15.30 -7.31
C TYR A 172 -8.03 13.93 -8.00
N ASP A 173 -8.42 13.88 -9.27
CA ASP A 173 -8.10 12.73 -10.12
C ASP A 173 -6.60 12.71 -10.49
N GLU A 174 -6.20 11.67 -11.22
CA GLU A 174 -4.83 11.49 -11.72
C GLU A 174 -4.37 12.65 -12.62
N GLN A 175 -5.31 13.34 -13.28
CA GLN A 175 -5.04 14.48 -14.16
C GLN A 175 -4.96 15.82 -13.39
N GLY A 176 -5.20 15.81 -12.07
CA GLY A 176 -5.19 17.01 -11.23
C GLY A 176 -6.50 17.80 -11.24
N THR A 177 -7.59 17.24 -11.75
CA THR A 177 -8.93 17.85 -11.69
C THR A 177 -9.50 17.69 -10.30
N TYR A 178 -9.94 18.79 -9.70
CA TYR A 178 -10.54 18.79 -8.36
C TYR A 178 -11.84 17.98 -8.33
N LYS A 179 -11.88 16.94 -7.49
CA LYS A 179 -13.11 16.23 -7.12
C LYS A 179 -13.73 16.97 -5.94
N GLN A 180 -14.83 17.67 -6.20
CA GLN A 180 -15.57 18.32 -5.12
C GLN A 180 -16.05 17.25 -4.15
N LEU A 181 -15.56 17.32 -2.91
CA LEU A 181 -16.01 16.44 -1.85
C LEU A 181 -17.50 16.74 -1.62
N GLU A 182 -18.37 15.79 -1.98
CA GLU A 182 -19.71 15.75 -1.41
C GLU A 182 -19.53 15.60 0.10
N ILE A 183 -19.67 16.72 0.81
CA ILE A 183 -19.79 16.69 2.26
C ILE A 183 -21.10 15.93 2.52
N LYS A 184 -21.02 14.61 2.76
CA LYS A 184 -22.12 13.90 3.40
C LYS A 184 -22.30 14.57 4.75
N ALA A 185 -23.36 15.36 4.86
CA ALA A 185 -23.82 15.89 6.13
C ALA A 185 -23.94 14.69 7.08
N VAL A 186 -23.14 14.70 8.13
CA VAL A 186 -23.34 13.80 9.26
C VAL A 186 -24.63 14.28 9.91
N ALA A 187 -25.70 13.50 9.71
CA ALA A 187 -26.96 13.63 10.45
C ALA A 187 -26.80 13.00 11.85
#